data_AF-A0A946QSL8-F1
#
_entry.id   AF-A0A946QSL8-F1
#
_cell.length_a   1.000
_cell.length_b   1.000
_cell.length_c   1.000
_cell.angle_alpha   90.00
_cell.angle_beta   90.00
_cell.angle_gamma   90.00
#
_symmetry.space_group_name_H-M   'P 1'
#
loop_
_entity.id
_entity.type
_entity.pdbx_description
1 polymer ?
#
loop_
_entity_poly.entity_id
_entity_poly.type
_entity_poly.pdbx_seq_one_letter_code
_entity_poly.pdbx_strand_id
1 'polypeptide(L)'
;MTIRIKNILPLLILGLACASCIQSEQNFLDTKNAYLGLTPPGLIPEVFAPNIVSDTSWHEHCELAISPKGDEIYWSKFTNGVSEQIYFSKFINNKWTEPKLADFIKDDLTLLNRQPTFSPDSKKLFFMRPYARTGYFLSIN
;
A
#
# COMPACT_ATOMS: atom_id res chain seq x y z
N MET A 1 41.10 -1.66 -34.96
CA MET A 1 39.67 -1.30 -34.98
C MET A 1 39.51 0.06 -34.31
N THR A 2 39.23 1.12 -35.07
CA THR A 2 39.29 2.51 -34.59
C THR A 2 37.88 3.02 -34.34
N ILE A 3 37.47 3.13 -33.07
CA ILE A 3 36.14 3.65 -32.71
C ILE A 3 36.15 5.17 -32.94
N ARG A 4 35.27 5.67 -33.83
CA ARG A 4 35.14 7.10 -34.13
C ARG A 4 34.25 7.79 -33.08
N ILE A 5 34.60 9.00 -32.66
CA ILE A 5 33.88 9.79 -31.62
C ILE A 5 32.36 9.91 -31.87
N LYS A 6 31.92 10.00 -33.14
CA LYS A 6 30.49 10.06 -33.49
C LYS A 6 29.71 8.79 -33.10
N ASN A 7 30.40 7.67 -32.95
CA ASN A 7 29.81 6.39 -32.54
C ASN A 7 29.78 6.24 -31.02
N ILE A 8 30.49 7.09 -30.26
CA ILE A 8 30.53 7.07 -28.79
C ILE A 8 29.30 7.75 -28.19
N LEU A 9 28.83 8.83 -28.80
CA LEU A 9 27.69 9.61 -28.31
C LEU A 9 26.37 8.80 -28.17
N PRO A 10 25.93 8.01 -29.17
CA PRO A 10 24.71 7.20 -29.01
C PRO A 10 24.87 6.07 -27.98
N LEU A 11 26.07 5.51 -27.82
CA LEU A 11 26.38 4.51 -26.78
C LEU A 11 26.33 5.13 -25.38
N LEU A 12 26.79 6.38 -25.23
CA LEU A 12 26.70 7.11 -23.96
C LEU A 12 25.24 7.41 -23.59
N ILE A 13 24.41 7.83 -24.56
CA ILE A 13 22.99 8.10 -24.35
C ILE A 13 22.23 6.81 -24.00
N LEU A 14 22.53 5.69 -24.66
CA LEU A 14 21.92 4.40 -24.35
C LEU A 14 22.33 3.90 -22.95
N GLY A 15 23.59 4.09 -22.55
CA GLY A 15 24.06 3.77 -21.20
C GLY A 15 23.41 4.62 -20.10
N LEU A 16 23.23 5.93 -20.36
CA LEU A 16 22.54 6.84 -19.44
C LEU A 16 21.04 6.47 -19.28
N ALA A 17 20.36 6.08 -20.36
CA ALA A 17 18.97 5.62 -20.32
C ALA A 17 18.80 4.32 -19.51
N CYS A 18 19.76 3.38 -19.60
CA CYS A 18 19.76 2.16 -18.78
C CYS A 18 19.99 2.44 -17.28
N ALA A 19 20.82 3.43 -16.94
CA ALA A 19 21.08 3.79 -15.54
C ALA A 19 19.85 4.42 -14.85
N SER A 20 19.02 5.18 -15.58
CA SER A 20 17.74 5.70 -15.07
C SER A 20 16.68 4.63 -14.82
N CYS A 21 16.87 3.40 -15.32
CA CYS A 21 16.00 2.25 -15.04
C CYS A 21 16.50 1.39 -13.87
N ILE A 22 17.59 1.79 -13.21
CA ILE A 22 18.02 1.12 -11.97
C ILE A 22 17.06 1.53 -10.87
N GLN A 23 16.04 0.71 -10.66
CA GLN A 23 15.15 0.82 -9.51
C GLN A 23 15.99 0.61 -8.25
N SER A 24 16.10 1.62 -7.39
CA SER A 24 16.79 1.45 -6.11
C SER A 24 16.11 0.33 -5.34
N GLU A 25 16.88 -0.61 -4.81
CA GLU A 25 16.39 -1.55 -3.81
C GLU A 25 15.77 -0.72 -2.68
N GLN A 26 14.44 -0.73 -2.57
CA GLN A 26 13.81 -0.12 -1.41
C GLN A 26 14.15 -1.02 -0.24
N ASN A 27 14.89 -0.49 0.73
CA ASN A 27 15.11 -1.14 2.01
C ASN A 27 13.75 -1.26 2.69
N PHE A 28 13.06 -2.37 2.43
CA PHE A 28 11.87 -2.77 3.16
C PHE A 28 12.25 -2.90 4.63
N LEU A 29 11.35 -2.52 5.53
CA LEU A 29 11.55 -2.45 6.98
C LEU A 29 12.46 -3.59 7.50
N ASP A 30 13.74 -3.29 7.77
CA ASP A 30 14.74 -4.29 8.16
C ASP A 30 14.65 -4.58 9.67
N THR A 31 13.54 -5.19 10.07
CA THR A 31 13.24 -5.47 11.46
C THR A 31 12.35 -6.70 11.56
N LYS A 32 12.55 -7.49 12.63
CA LYS A 32 11.70 -8.64 12.97
C LYS A 32 10.20 -8.29 13.13
N ASN A 33 9.88 -7.02 13.36
CA ASN A 33 8.50 -6.56 13.55
C ASN A 33 7.85 -6.09 12.25
N ALA A 34 8.61 -6.00 11.15
CA ALA A 34 8.10 -5.57 9.84
C ALA A 34 6.90 -6.41 9.39
N TYR A 35 6.99 -7.73 9.56
CA TYR A 35 5.91 -8.67 9.26
C TYR A 35 4.94 -8.84 10.44
N LEU A 36 4.53 -7.73 11.06
CA LEU A 36 3.66 -7.69 12.25
C LEU A 36 4.16 -8.52 13.45
N GLY A 37 5.46 -8.81 13.51
CA GLY A 37 6.06 -9.71 14.51
C GLY A 37 5.70 -11.19 14.31
N LEU A 38 5.07 -11.53 13.18
CA LEU A 38 4.74 -12.90 12.80
C LEU A 38 5.96 -13.58 12.17
N THR A 39 5.96 -14.92 12.21
CA THR A 39 6.84 -15.71 11.35
C THR A 39 6.31 -15.64 9.91
N PRO A 40 7.14 -15.39 8.89
CA PRO A 40 6.72 -15.48 7.49
C PRO A 40 6.10 -16.86 7.19
N PRO A 41 5.00 -16.90 6.42
CA PRO A 41 4.27 -18.13 6.18
C PRO A 41 5.08 -19.10 5.32
N GLY A 42 4.87 -20.40 5.54
CA GLY A 42 5.43 -21.46 4.71
C GLY A 42 4.54 -21.80 3.52
N LEU A 43 4.59 -23.07 3.10
CA LEU A 43 3.74 -23.59 2.02
C LEU A 43 2.30 -23.90 2.49
N ILE A 44 2.07 -23.90 3.81
CA ILE A 44 0.76 -24.14 4.40
C ILE A 44 0.12 -22.77 4.67
N PRO A 45 -1.10 -22.51 4.15
CA PRO A 45 -1.80 -21.26 4.43
C PRO A 45 -2.11 -21.09 5.93
N GLU A 46 -1.89 -19.88 6.44
CA GLU A 46 -2.17 -19.48 7.82
C GLU A 46 -2.99 -18.19 7.85
N VAL A 47 -3.71 -17.94 8.94
CA VAL A 47 -4.45 -16.69 9.13
C VAL A 47 -3.46 -15.54 9.28
N PHE A 48 -3.57 -14.53 8.43
CA PHE A 48 -2.69 -13.37 8.45
C PHE A 48 -3.05 -12.42 9.60
N ALA A 49 -2.04 -12.03 10.39
CA ALA A 49 -2.15 -11.05 11.48
C ALA A 49 -3.43 -11.18 12.35
N PRO A 50 -3.59 -12.29 13.08
CA PRO A 50 -4.74 -12.50 13.96
C PRO A 50 -4.88 -11.41 15.02
N ASN A 51 -6.11 -10.96 15.28
CA ASN A 51 -6.49 -9.88 16.19
C ASN A 51 -5.98 -8.48 15.78
N ILE A 52 -5.33 -8.34 14.62
CA ILE A 52 -4.90 -7.06 14.06
C ILE A 52 -5.63 -6.82 12.74
N VAL A 53 -5.43 -7.69 11.75
CA VAL A 53 -6.12 -7.61 10.46
C VAL A 53 -7.29 -8.59 10.46
N SER A 54 -7.02 -9.85 10.81
CA SER A 54 -8.03 -10.90 10.91
C SER A 54 -8.62 -10.97 12.32
N ASP A 55 -9.88 -10.58 12.47
CA ASP A 55 -10.57 -10.58 13.77
C ASP A 55 -12.00 -11.15 13.66
N THR A 56 -12.53 -11.66 14.77
CA THR A 56 -13.88 -12.25 14.80
C THR A 56 -15.03 -11.23 14.88
N SER A 57 -14.72 -9.98 15.23
CA SER A 57 -15.69 -8.89 15.36
C SER A 57 -16.00 -8.18 14.03
N TRP A 58 -15.32 -8.55 12.95
CA TRP A 58 -15.51 -7.96 11.62
C TRP A 58 -15.26 -8.97 10.50
N HIS A 59 -15.48 -8.55 9.26
CA HIS A 59 -15.14 -9.33 8.06
C HIS A 59 -14.21 -8.51 7.18
N GLU A 60 -13.00 -9.01 6.97
CA GLU A 60 -12.04 -8.39 6.05
C GLU A 60 -12.61 -8.42 4.63
N HIS A 61 -12.38 -7.35 3.89
CA HIS A 61 -12.82 -7.30 2.51
C HIS A 61 -11.77 -6.60 1.64
N CYS A 62 -11.64 -7.11 0.42
CA CYS A 62 -10.78 -6.56 -0.62
C CYS A 62 -9.26 -6.65 -0.36
N GLU A 63 -8.51 -5.99 -1.24
CA GLU A 63 -7.06 -5.94 -1.29
C GLU A 63 -6.44 -5.12 -0.14
N LEU A 64 -5.17 -5.42 0.18
CA LEU A 64 -4.34 -4.55 0.99
C LEU A 64 -3.69 -3.50 0.10
N ALA A 65 -3.76 -2.24 0.50
CA ALA A 65 -2.88 -1.18 -0.01
C ALA A 65 -1.73 -0.97 0.95
N ILE A 66 -0.53 -1.37 0.54
CA ILE A 66 0.70 -1.16 1.30
C ILE A 66 1.40 0.06 0.72
N SER A 67 1.73 1.01 1.59
CA SER A 67 2.50 2.19 1.18
C SER A 67 3.84 1.76 0.56
N PRO A 68 4.40 2.53 -0.38
CA PRO A 68 5.65 2.13 -1.01
C PRO A 68 6.85 2.09 -0.06
N LYS A 69 6.81 2.79 1.07
CA LYS A 69 7.81 2.61 2.14
C LYS A 69 7.60 1.34 2.98
N GLY A 70 6.47 0.67 2.82
CA GLY A 70 6.08 -0.50 3.60
C GLY A 70 5.66 -0.19 5.04
N ASP A 71 5.52 1.08 5.42
CA ASP A 71 5.27 1.53 6.79
C ASP A 71 3.81 1.93 7.07
N GLU A 72 2.94 1.81 6.08
CA GLU A 72 1.48 1.94 6.22
C GLU A 72 0.76 0.84 5.44
N ILE A 73 -0.30 0.29 6.03
CA ILE A 73 -1.18 -0.72 5.41
C ILE A 73 -2.62 -0.24 5.55
N TYR A 74 -3.36 -0.26 4.45
CA TYR A 74 -4.77 0.10 4.36
C TYR A 74 -5.59 -1.09 3.83
N TRP A 75 -6.77 -1.30 4.38
CA TRP A 75 -7.71 -2.33 3.95
C TRP A 75 -9.13 -1.91 4.29
N SER A 76 -10.13 -2.50 3.64
CA SER A 76 -11.52 -2.32 4.04
C SER A 76 -12.06 -3.52 4.82
N LYS A 77 -13.03 -3.24 5.69
CA LYS A 77 -13.73 -4.29 6.44
C LYS A 77 -15.19 -3.93 6.65
N PHE A 78 -16.01 -4.96 6.83
CA PHE A 78 -17.39 -4.83 7.30
C PHE A 78 -17.43 -5.00 8.82
N THR A 79 -18.19 -4.16 9.50
CA THR A 79 -18.51 -4.34 10.92
C THR A 79 -20.02 -4.42 11.07
N ASN A 80 -20.49 -5.10 12.12
CA ASN A 80 -21.92 -5.34 12.31
C ASN A 80 -22.71 -4.02 12.32
N GLY A 81 -23.66 -3.89 11.39
CA GLY A 81 -24.52 -2.70 11.27
C GLY A 81 -23.87 -1.49 10.60
N VAL A 82 -22.64 -1.61 10.08
CA VAL A 82 -21.94 -0.53 9.38
C VAL A 82 -21.57 -0.97 7.97
N SER A 83 -21.69 -0.05 7.01
CA SER A 83 -21.18 -0.19 5.65
C SER A 83 -19.67 -0.50 5.63
N GLU A 84 -19.16 -0.98 4.50
CA GLU A 84 -17.72 -1.21 4.30
C GLU A 84 -16.93 0.09 4.50
N GLN A 85 -15.91 0.05 5.37
CA GLN A 85 -15.06 1.21 5.69
C GLN A 85 -13.57 0.88 5.61
N ILE A 86 -12.73 1.87 5.30
CA ILE A 86 -11.27 1.74 5.21
C ILE A 86 -10.64 1.96 6.58
N TYR A 87 -9.83 1.01 6.99
CA TYR A 87 -8.99 1.05 8.18
C TYR A 87 -7.52 1.03 7.76
N PHE A 88 -6.66 1.48 8.67
CA PHE A 88 -5.22 1.45 8.45
C PHE A 88 -4.43 1.23 9.73
N SER A 89 -3.20 0.78 9.53
CA SER A 89 -2.16 0.69 10.56
C SER A 89 -0.87 1.32 10.04
N LYS A 90 -0.08 1.92 10.93
CA LYS A 90 1.24 2.50 10.63
C LYS A 90 2.33 1.80 11.42
N PHE A 91 3.51 1.67 10.83
CA PHE A 91 4.71 1.18 11.46
C PHE A 91 5.52 2.33 12.04
N ILE A 92 5.41 2.52 13.36
CA ILE A 92 6.04 3.63 14.07
C ILE A 92 6.82 3.05 15.25
N ASN A 93 8.06 3.51 15.45
CA ASN A 93 8.91 3.05 16.55
C ASN A 93 9.02 1.51 16.62
N ASN A 94 9.22 0.90 15.45
CA ASN A 94 9.41 -0.54 15.29
C ASN A 94 8.18 -1.40 15.64
N LYS A 95 6.97 -0.83 15.60
CA LYS A 95 5.71 -1.52 15.90
C LYS A 95 4.59 -1.04 14.99
N TRP A 96 3.68 -1.94 14.64
CA TRP A 96 2.42 -1.58 14.00
C TRP A 96 1.45 -1.01 15.03
N THR A 97 0.74 0.05 14.67
CA THR A 97 -0.33 0.61 15.50
C THR A 97 -1.56 -0.29 15.43
N GLU A 98 -2.42 -0.20 16.44
CA GLU A 98 -3.76 -0.78 16.33
C GLU A 98 -4.50 -0.23 15.11
N PRO A 99 -5.27 -1.06 14.38
CA PRO A 99 -6.07 -0.60 13.25
C PRO A 99 -7.04 0.50 13.66
N LYS A 100 -7.09 1.57 12.88
CA LYS A 100 -8.04 2.66 13.08
C LYS A 100 -8.69 3.10 11.77
N LEU A 101 -9.85 3.74 11.88
CA LEU A 101 -10.57 4.29 10.74
C LEU A 101 -9.69 5.30 10.01
N ALA A 102 -9.68 5.25 8.68
CA ALA A 102 -8.91 6.19 7.87
C ALA A 102 -9.42 7.63 8.04
N ASP A 103 -8.51 8.56 8.32
CA ASP A 103 -8.86 9.95 8.63
C ASP A 103 -9.56 10.66 7.46
N PHE A 104 -9.30 10.26 6.22
CA PHE A 104 -9.86 10.87 5.00
C PHE A 104 -11.31 10.42 4.70
N ILE A 105 -11.84 9.44 5.42
CA ILE A 105 -13.26 9.01 5.29
C ILE A 105 -14.10 9.33 6.51
N LYS A 106 -13.50 9.75 7.63
CA LYS A 106 -14.18 9.88 8.93
C LYS A 106 -15.41 10.80 8.91
N ASP A 107 -15.43 11.75 7.98
CA ASP A 107 -16.50 12.75 7.87
C ASP A 107 -17.73 12.22 7.09
N ASP A 108 -17.60 11.09 6.37
CA ASP A 108 -18.72 10.46 5.66
C ASP A 108 -18.55 8.92 5.58
N LEU A 109 -19.26 8.24 6.48
CA LEU A 109 -19.38 6.79 6.57
C LEU A 109 -20.71 6.27 6.03
N THR A 110 -21.55 7.15 5.49
CA THR A 110 -22.88 6.77 4.97
C THR A 110 -22.77 5.97 3.67
N LEU A 111 -21.69 6.20 2.93
CA LEU A 111 -21.32 5.47 1.73
C LEU A 111 -20.29 4.36 2.02
N LEU A 112 -20.18 3.42 1.09
CA LEU A 112 -19.12 2.42 1.10
C LEU A 112 -17.78 3.10 0.79
N ASN A 113 -16.77 2.81 1.60
CA ASN A 113 -15.39 3.25 1.41
C ASN A 113 -14.51 1.99 1.26
N ARG A 114 -13.94 1.76 0.09
CA ARG A 114 -13.33 0.46 -0.26
C ARG A 114 -12.22 0.56 -1.30
N GLN A 115 -11.52 -0.54 -1.54
CA GLN A 115 -10.50 -0.65 -2.60
C GLN A 115 -9.43 0.45 -2.52
N PRO A 116 -8.75 0.59 -1.36
CA PRO A 116 -7.63 1.51 -1.27
C PRO A 116 -6.53 1.06 -2.24
N THR A 117 -5.95 1.99 -2.98
CA THR A 117 -4.87 1.69 -3.93
C THR A 117 -3.90 2.86 -4.05
N PHE A 118 -2.60 2.58 -3.94
CA PHE A 118 -1.58 3.62 -4.09
C PHE A 118 -1.30 3.91 -5.57
N SER A 119 -1.05 5.18 -5.90
CA SER A 119 -0.52 5.54 -7.20
C SER A 119 0.87 4.93 -7.42
N PRO A 120 1.28 4.67 -8.68
CA PRO A 120 2.60 4.13 -8.98
C PRO A 120 3.75 5.01 -8.44
N ASP A 121 3.53 6.32 -8.36
CA ASP A 121 4.51 7.29 -7.81
C ASP A 121 4.42 7.46 -6.29
N SER A 122 3.57 6.69 -5.60
CA SER A 122 3.42 6.66 -4.14
C SER A 122 2.86 7.94 -3.50
N LYS A 123 2.53 8.96 -4.29
CA LYS A 123 2.13 10.28 -3.76
C LYS A 123 0.64 10.37 -3.45
N LYS A 124 -0.15 9.38 -3.86
CA LYS A 124 -1.60 9.40 -3.76
C LYS A 124 -2.09 8.03 -3.33
N LEU A 125 -3.04 8.02 -2.40
CA LEU A 125 -3.91 6.88 -2.17
C LEU A 125 -5.28 7.21 -2.75
N PHE A 126 -5.79 6.33 -3.61
CA PHE A 126 -7.14 6.37 -4.14
C PHE A 126 -8.01 5.34 -3.43
N PHE A 127 -9.31 5.55 -3.46
CA PHE A 127 -10.30 4.59 -2.97
C PHE A 127 -11.62 4.78 -3.70
N MET A 128 -12.47 3.75 -3.66
CA MET A 128 -13.76 3.75 -4.33
C MET A 128 -14.90 4.08 -3.36
N ARG A 129 -15.80 4.97 -3.82
CA ARG A 129 -17.10 5.29 -3.22
C ARG A 129 -18.23 5.03 -4.22
N PRO A 130 -18.79 3.82 -4.28
CA PRO A 130 -19.95 3.58 -5.13
C PRO A 130 -21.14 4.43 -4.63
N TYR A 131 -21.99 4.87 -5.56
CA TYR A 131 -23.19 5.69 -5.34
C TYR A 131 -22.98 7.17 -4.98
N ALA A 132 -21.73 7.64 -4.84
CA ALA A 132 -21.48 9.07 -5.03
C ALA A 132 -21.87 9.41 -6.48
N ARG A 133 -22.75 10.40 -6.69
CA ARG A 133 -23.22 10.83 -8.03
C ARG A 133 -22.09 11.33 -8.96
N THR A 134 -20.84 11.25 -8.50
CA THR A 134 -19.62 11.53 -9.21
C THR A 134 -18.57 10.60 -8.60
N GLY A 135 -17.89 9.76 -9.40
CA GLY A 135 -16.83 8.89 -8.88
C GLY A 135 -15.69 9.75 -8.36
N TYR A 136 -15.57 9.88 -7.04
CA TYR A 136 -14.50 10.64 -6.43
C TYR A 136 -13.25 9.77 -6.29
N PHE A 137 -12.31 9.94 -7.21
CA PHE A 137 -10.91 9.58 -6.99
C PHE A 137 -10.29 10.68 -6.13
N LEU A 138 -10.46 10.60 -4.82
CA LEU A 138 -9.77 11.49 -3.91
C LEU A 138 -8.30 11.06 -3.87
N SER A 139 -7.43 12.01 -4.14
CA SER A 139 -5.98 11.90 -4.09
C SER A 139 -5.53 12.54 -2.78
N ILE A 140 -5.06 11.75 -1.83
CA ILE A 140 -4.42 12.29 -0.61
C ILE A 140 -2.92 12.43 -0.82
N ASN A 141 -2.35 13.61 -0.55
CA ASN A 141 -0.91 13.90 -0.61
C ASN A 141 -0.17 13.38 0.63
#